data_AF-A0A524PHR1-F1
#
_entry.id   AF-A0A524PHR1-F1
#
_cell.length_a   1.000
_cell.length_b   1.000
_cell.length_c   1.000
_cell.angle_alpha   90.00
_cell.angle_beta   90.00
_cell.angle_gamma   90.00
#
_symmetry.space_group_name_H-M   'P 1'
#
loop_
_entity.id
_entity.type
_entity.pdbx_description
1 polymer ?
#
loop_
_entity_poly.entity_id
_entity_poly.type
_entity_poly.pdbx_seq_one_letter_code
_entity_poly.pdbx_strand_id
1 'polypeptide(L)'
;MTRGREYTEEEFGVIVRYPEFSDEDLAQRLDRTAGATGAVRNFMHNYHMGYDISGLSQMMISRLHKGGWACPRCGASFPDGFDPRGKR
;
A
#
# COMPACT_ATOMS: atom_id res chain seq x y z
N MET A 1 21.85 0.37 -9.62
CA MET A 1 20.52 0.22 -9.00
C MET A 1 19.91 1.61 -8.91
N THR A 2 19.01 1.97 -9.83
CA THR A 2 18.24 3.21 -9.71
C THR A 2 17.38 3.08 -8.46
N ARG A 3 17.66 3.91 -7.45
CA ARG A 3 16.79 4.05 -6.28
C ARG A 3 15.47 4.60 -6.83
N GLY A 4 14.47 3.74 -6.98
CA GLY A 4 13.18 4.13 -7.52
C GLY A 4 12.62 5.31 -6.72
N ARG A 5 12.05 6.29 -7.41
CA ARG A 5 11.37 7.44 -6.79
C ARG A 5 10.39 6.92 -5.72
N GLU A 6 10.31 7.57 -4.57
CA GLU A 6 9.32 7.18 -3.55
C GLU A 6 7.90 7.49 -4.03
N TYR A 7 6.90 6.76 -3.55
CA TYR A 7 5.51 7.08 -3.84
C TYR A 7 5.09 8.34 -3.05
N THR A 8 4.33 9.22 -3.69
CA THR A 8 3.64 10.31 -2.99
C THR A 8 2.35 9.83 -2.32
N GLU A 9 1.76 10.65 -1.45
CA GLU A 9 0.47 10.31 -0.83
C GLU A 9 -0.64 10.18 -1.88
N GLU A 10 -0.62 11.00 -2.92
CA GLU A 10 -1.58 10.94 -4.03
C GLU A 10 -1.44 9.65 -4.83
N GLU A 11 -0.20 9.28 -5.18
CA GLU A 11 0.10 8.04 -5.91
C GLU A 11 -0.29 6.81 -5.08
N PHE A 12 -0.01 6.83 -3.77
CA PHE A 12 -0.48 5.79 -2.87
C PHE A 12 -2.00 5.72 -2.84
N GLY A 13 -2.68 6.87 -2.75
CA GLY A 13 -4.14 6.95 -2.78
C GLY A 13 -4.77 6.32 -4.03
N VAL A 14 -4.13 6.44 -5.19
CA VAL A 14 -4.57 5.77 -6.43
C VAL A 14 -4.51 4.25 -6.29
N ILE A 15 -3.43 3.68 -5.72
CA ILE A 15 -3.29 2.23 -5.52
C ILE A 15 -4.42 1.69 -4.64
N VAL A 16 -4.82 2.45 -3.62
CA VAL A 16 -5.84 1.99 -2.67
C VAL A 16 -7.27 2.24 -3.14
N ARG A 17 -7.51 3.32 -3.89
CA ARG A 17 -8.86 3.69 -4.38
C ARG A 17 -9.37 2.82 -5.52
N TYR A 18 -8.47 2.19 -6.26
CA TYR A 18 -8.79 1.43 -7.46
C TYR A 18 -8.31 -0.03 -7.34
N PRO A 19 -8.78 -0.80 -6.34
CA PRO A 19 -8.34 -2.18 -6.13
C PRO A 19 -8.74 -3.13 -7.28
N GLU A 20 -9.75 -2.77 -8.06
CA GLU A 20 -10.20 -3.50 -9.25
C GLU A 20 -9.24 -3.37 -10.44
N PHE A 21 -8.34 -2.38 -10.41
CA PHE A 21 -7.36 -2.17 -11.48
C PHE A 21 -6.22 -3.19 -11.36
N SER A 22 -5.72 -3.64 -12.50
CA SER A 22 -4.54 -4.49 -12.54
C SER A 22 -3.29 -3.69 -12.12
N ASP A 23 -2.24 -4.41 -11.72
CA ASP A 23 -0.96 -3.77 -11.37
C ASP A 23 -0.36 -3.03 -12.57
N GLU A 24 -0.62 -3.50 -13.79
CA GLU A 24 -0.23 -2.87 -15.05
C GLU A 24 -0.99 -1.55 -15.27
N ASP A 25 -2.31 -1.53 -15.09
CA ASP A 25 -3.11 -0.32 -15.29
C ASP A 25 -2.76 0.77 -14.26
N LEU A 26 -2.55 0.36 -13.00
CA LEU A 26 -2.10 1.27 -11.95
C LEU A 26 -0.69 1.77 -12.23
N ALA A 27 0.22 0.89 -12.68
CA ALA A 27 1.58 1.27 -13.02
C ALA A 27 1.62 2.27 -14.18
N GLN A 28 0.82 2.08 -15.22
CA GLN A 28 0.69 3.04 -16.34
C GLN A 28 0.21 4.41 -15.86
N ARG A 29 -0.80 4.44 -14.96
CA ARG A 29 -1.32 5.70 -14.40
C ARG A 29 -0.32 6.44 -13.51
N LEU A 30 0.54 5.70 -12.83
CA LEU A 30 1.50 6.23 -11.86
C LEU A 30 2.88 6.48 -12.46
N ASP A 31 3.08 6.15 -13.74
CA ASP A 31 4.39 6.12 -14.40
C ASP A 31 5.40 5.26 -13.61
N ARG A 32 4.95 4.07 -13.20
CA ARG A 32 5.71 3.09 -12.40
C ARG A 32 5.83 1.76 -13.13
N THR A 33 6.57 0.83 -12.54
CA THR A 33 6.56 -0.57 -12.97
C THR A 33 5.46 -1.34 -12.26
N ALA A 34 4.79 -2.27 -12.94
CA ALA A 34 3.78 -3.14 -12.33
C ALA A 34 4.33 -3.92 -11.13
N GLY A 35 5.59 -4.35 -11.20
CA GLY A 35 6.26 -5.00 -10.07
C GLY A 35 6.34 -4.11 -8.82
N ALA A 36 6.62 -2.82 -8.96
CA ALA A 36 6.65 -1.90 -7.82
C ALA A 36 5.24 -1.69 -7.24
N THR A 37 4.23 -1.56 -8.09
CA THR A 37 2.83 -1.38 -7.67
C THR A 37 2.29 -2.62 -6.97
N GLY A 38 2.49 -3.80 -7.57
CA GLY A 38 2.10 -5.08 -7.00
C GLY A 38 2.80 -5.37 -5.66
N ALA A 39 4.08 -4.98 -5.54
CA ALA A 39 4.81 -5.06 -4.28
C ALA A 39 4.13 -4.21 -3.18
N VAL A 40 3.78 -2.96 -3.46
CA VAL A 40 3.06 -2.10 -2.50
C VAL A 40 1.74 -2.74 -2.06
N ARG A 41 0.92 -3.23 -3.00
CA ARG A 41 -0.34 -3.92 -2.67
C ARG A 41 -0.11 -5.14 -1.78
N ASN A 42 0.96 -5.90 -2.04
CA ASN A 42 1.32 -7.06 -1.24
C ASN A 42 1.77 -6.66 0.17
N PHE A 43 2.60 -5.63 0.31
CA PHE A 43 3.01 -5.13 1.62
C PHE A 43 1.86 -4.51 2.41
N MET A 44 0.89 -3.88 1.76
CA MET A 44 -0.36 -3.46 2.41
C MET A 44 -1.17 -4.65 2.93
N HIS A 45 -1.17 -5.77 2.20
CA HIS A 45 -1.79 -7.00 2.68
C HIS A 45 -1.05 -7.56 3.89
N ASN A 46 0.29 -7.57 3.85
CA ASN A 46 1.10 -7.96 5.00
C ASN A 46 0.85 -7.07 6.22
N TYR A 47 0.60 -5.77 5.99
CA TYR A 47 0.35 -4.81 7.07
C TYR A 47 -0.84 -5.23 7.94
N HIS A 48 -2.03 -5.53 7.39
CA HIS A 48 -3.15 -5.97 8.25
C HIS A 48 -3.01 -7.41 8.76
N MET A 49 -2.24 -8.24 8.07
CA MET A 49 -1.94 -9.61 8.51
C MET A 49 -0.88 -9.67 9.62
N GLY A 50 -0.19 -8.57 9.93
CA GLY A 50 0.88 -8.53 10.94
C GLY A 50 2.21 -9.13 10.48
N TYR A 51 2.46 -9.16 9.16
CA TYR A 51 3.71 -9.67 8.56
C TYR A 51 4.70 -8.55 8.24
N ASP A 52 5.78 -8.90 7.51
CA ASP A 52 6.80 -7.95 7.09
C ASP A 52 6.22 -6.85 6.16
N ILE A 53 6.51 -5.61 6.53
CA ILE A 53 6.08 -4.39 5.84
C ILE A 53 7.26 -3.54 5.39
N SER A 54 8.46 -4.12 5.30
CA SER A 54 9.71 -3.40 5.02
C SER A 54 9.73 -2.70 3.66
N GLY A 55 8.82 -3.06 2.75
CA GLY A 55 8.63 -2.38 1.47
C GLY A 55 7.64 -1.21 1.47
N LEU A 56 7.00 -0.88 2.60
CA LEU A 56 6.21 0.35 2.74
C LEU A 56 7.11 1.48 3.25
N SER A 57 6.98 2.66 2.65
CA SER A 57 7.62 3.86 3.18
C SER A 57 6.94 4.31 4.49
N GLN A 58 7.63 5.13 5.29
CA GLN A 58 7.04 5.68 6.52
C GLN A 58 5.76 6.47 6.23
N MET A 59 5.70 7.21 5.11
CA MET A 59 4.51 7.92 4.67
C MET A 59 3.31 6.97 4.49
N MET A 60 3.52 5.84 3.80
CA MET A 60 2.46 4.84 3.59
C MET A 60 1.99 4.24 4.90
N ILE A 61 2.93 3.89 5.80
CA ILE A 61 2.62 3.32 7.11
C ILE A 61 1.80 4.31 7.94
N SER A 62 2.22 5.57 8.02
CA SER A 62 1.46 6.63 8.69
C SER A 62 0.07 6.79 8.09
N ARG A 63 -0.08 6.64 6.77
CA ARG A 63 -1.38 6.77 6.10
C ARG A 63 -2.31 5.60 6.38
N LEU A 64 -1.79 4.39 6.44
CA LEU A 64 -2.54 3.18 6.83
C LEU A 64 -2.98 3.25 8.29
N HIS A 65 -2.11 3.74 9.18
CA HIS A 65 -2.41 3.90 10.60
C HIS A 65 -3.51 4.94 10.85
N LYS A 66 -3.59 6.00 10.03
CA LYS A 66 -4.71 6.95 10.05
C LYS A 66 -6.07 6.31 9.69
N GLY A 67 -6.10 5.07 9.20
CA GLY A 67 -7.34 4.39 8.82
C GLY A 67 -8.04 4.99 7.60
N GLY A 68 -9.24 4.47 7.32
CA GLY A 68 -10.10 4.93 6.22
C GLY A 68 -9.75 4.32 4.85
N TRP A 69 -9.03 3.21 4.85
CA TRP A 69 -8.57 2.51 3.65
C TRP A 69 -9.02 1.05 3.66
N ALA A 70 -9.04 0.42 2.49
CA ALA A 70 -9.24 -1.02 2.37
C ALA A 70 -8.02 -1.68 1.74
N CYS A 71 -7.71 -2.90 2.14
CA CYS A 71 -6.64 -3.68 1.56
C CYS A 71 -6.96 -3.96 0.09
N PRO A 72 -6.13 -3.54 -0.88
CA PRO A 72 -6.43 -3.71 -2.30
C PRO A 72 -6.29 -5.16 -2.78
N ARG A 73 -5.95 -6.11 -1.90
CA ARG A 73 -5.84 -7.55 -2.18
C ARG A 73 -7.03 -8.36 -1.68
N CYS A 74 -7.58 -8.02 -0.51
CA CYS A 74 -8.62 -8.81 0.15
C CYS A 74 -9.84 -8.00 0.62
N GLY A 75 -9.82 -6.67 0.48
CA GLY A 75 -10.92 -5.80 0.89
C GLY A 75 -11.01 -5.53 2.40
N ALA A 76 -10.11 -6.10 3.22
CA ALA A 76 -10.09 -5.86 4.66
C ALA A 76 -9.90 -4.36 4.96
N SER A 77 -10.76 -3.80 5.80
CA SER A 77 -10.66 -2.39 6.19
C SER A 77 -9.52 -2.16 7.18
N PHE A 78 -8.80 -1.06 7.02
CA PHE A 78 -7.83 -0.55 8.00
C PHE A 78 -8.56 0.47 8.90
N PRO A 79 -8.93 0.12 10.14
CA PRO A 79 -9.58 1.06 11.05
C PRO A 79 -8.62 2.16 11.51
N ASP A 80 -9.17 3.26 12.01
CA ASP A 80 -8.40 4.35 12.61
C ASP A 80 -7.53 3.83 13.77
N GLY A 81 -6.25 4.19 13.76
CA GLY A 81 -5.28 3.76 14.77
C GLY A 81 -4.89 2.29 14.63
N PHE A 82 -5.16 1.63 13.50
CA PHE A 82 -4.73 0.25 13.29
C PHE A 82 -3.19 0.18 13.36
N ASP A 83 -2.68 -0.50 14.39
CA ASP A 83 -1.29 -0.87 14.49
C ASP A 83 -1.16 -2.40 14.52
N PRO A 84 -0.66 -3.02 13.45
CA PRO A 84 -0.42 -4.46 13.46
C PRO A 84 0.69 -4.88 14.44
N ARG A 85 1.55 -3.94 14.87
CA ARG A 85 2.61 -4.18 15.87
C ARG A 85 2.09 -4.10 17.31
N GLY A 86 0.93 -3.49 17.53
CA GLY A 86 0.28 -3.36 18.84
C GLY A 86 -0.43 -4.63 19.32
N LYS A 87 -0.54 -5.68 18.49
CA LYS A 87 -1.13 -6.98 18.86
C LYS A 87 -0.16 -7.90 19.65
N ARG A 88 0.96 -7.38 20.14
CA ARG A 88 2.03 -8.17 20.76
C ARG A 88 1.95 -8.13 22.28
#